data_AF-A0A5Q4FIJ0-F1
#
_entry.id   AF-A0A5Q4FIJ0-F1
#
_cell.length_a   1.000
_cell.length_b   1.000
_cell.length_c   1.000
_cell.angle_alpha   90.00
_cell.angle_beta   90.00
_cell.angle_gamma   90.00
#
_symmetry.space_group_name_H-M   'P 1'
#
loop_
_entity.id
_entity.type
_entity.pdbx_description
1 polymer ?
#
loop_
_entity_poly.entity_id
_entity_poly.type
_entity_poly.pdbx_seq_one_letter_code
_entity_poly.pdbx_strand_id
1 'polypeptide(L)' 'MMEAILGIIALICAIWVIYDVWAVQKTMSAGKKVVWTIFALIFSILTAIVYYLLQKK' A
#
# COMPACT_ATOMS: atom_id res chain seq x y z
N MET A 1 0.62 -18.84 -9.49
CA MET A 1 0.93 -18.87 -8.03
C MET A 1 1.75 -17.67 -7.60
N MET A 2 2.84 -17.32 -8.29
CA MET A 2 3.68 -16.15 -7.98
C MET A 2 2.88 -14.84 -7.92
N GLU A 3 1.98 -14.69 -8.88
CA GLU A 3 1.00 -13.60 -9.05
C GLU A 3 0.13 -13.29 -7.83
N ALA A 4 -0.48 -14.34 -7.25
CA ALA A 4 -1.32 -14.20 -6.07
C ALA A 4 -0.47 -13.81 -4.85
N ILE A 5 0.75 -14.34 -4.77
CA ILE A 5 1.71 -14.02 -3.71
C ILE A 5 2.10 -12.55 -3.78
N LEU A 6 2.38 -12.02 -4.98
CA LEU A 6 2.71 -10.60 -5.18
C LEU A 6 1.54 -9.68 -4.77
N GLY A 7 0.30 -10.02 -5.14
CA GLY A 7 -0.89 -9.27 -4.72
C GLY A 7 -1.11 -9.28 -3.21
N ILE A 8 -0.90 -10.43 -2.56
CA ILE A 8 -1.00 -10.57 -1.10
C ILE A 8 0.08 -9.77 -0.39
N ILE A 9 1.33 -9.82 -0.88
CA ILE A 9 2.44 -9.03 -0.33
C ILE A 9 2.13 -7.53 -0.45
N ALA A 10 1.64 -7.07 -1.60
CA ALA A 10 1.26 -5.68 -1.79
C ALA A 10 0.18 -5.22 -0.80
N LEU A 11 -0.84 -6.07 -0.55
CA LEU A 11 -1.88 -5.79 0.43
C LEU A 11 -1.32 -5.72 1.87
N ILE A 12 -0.46 -6.68 2.25
CA ILE A 12 0.17 -6.72 3.57
C ILE A 12 1.03 -5.46 3.79
N CYS A 13 1.82 -5.06 2.79
CA CYS A 13 2.62 -3.83 2.86
C CYS A 13 1.73 -2.60 3.03
N ALA A 14 0.62 -2.48 2.30
CA ALA A 14 -0.30 -1.37 2.43
C ALA A 14 -0.90 -1.28 3.84
N ILE A 15 -1.36 -2.41 4.39
CA ILE A 15 -1.90 -2.49 5.75
C ILE A 15 -0.83 -2.11 6.79
N TRP A 16 0.39 -2.61 6.64
CA TRP A 16 1.49 -2.31 7.56
C TRP A 16 1.85 -0.84 7.57
N VAL A 17 1.97 -0.19 6.40
CA VAL A 17 2.27 1.24 6.32
C VAL A 17 1.19 2.07 7.00
N ILE A 18 -0.09 1.72 6.81
CA ILE A 18 -1.19 2.39 7.50
C ILE A 18 -1.07 2.18 9.01
N TYR A 19 -0.82 0.96 9.48
CA TYR A 19 -0.64 0.69 10.90
C TYR A 19 0.55 1.47 11.50
N ASP A 20 1.71 1.47 10.84
CA ASP A 20 2.90 2.20 11.32
C ASP A 20 2.62 3.69 11.47
N VAL A 21 2.03 4.31 10.44
CA VAL A 21 1.70 5.74 10.40
C VAL A 21 0.73 6.14 11.51
N TRP A 22 -0.29 5.33 11.77
CA TRP A 22 -1.36 5.68 12.69
C TRP A 22 -1.12 5.22 14.13
N ALA A 23 -0.66 3.97 14.32
CA ALA A 23 -0.53 3.33 15.63
C ALA A 23 0.88 3.46 16.24
N VAL A 24 1.93 3.41 15.42
CA VAL A 24 3.34 3.42 15.90
C VAL A 24 3.88 4.85 15.93
N GLN A 25 3.73 5.61 14.85
CA GLN A 25 4.27 6.97 14.73
C GLN A 25 3.37 8.03 15.39
N LYS A 26 3.32 8.00 16.73
CA LYS A 26 2.48 8.89 17.53
C LYS A 26 2.90 10.37 17.48
N THR A 27 4.18 10.65 17.26
CA THR A 27 4.74 12.01 17.18
C THR A 27 4.60 12.65 15.80
N MET A 28 4.17 11.89 14.79
CA MET A 28 4.03 12.41 13.43
C MET A 28 2.79 13.30 13.32
N SER A 29 2.97 14.50 12.76
CA SER A 29 1.87 15.45 12.52
C SER A 29 0.76 14.85 11.66
N ALA A 30 -0.50 15.19 11.93
CA ALA A 30 -1.65 14.67 11.21
C ALA A 30 -1.55 14.84 9.68
N GLY A 31 -1.08 15.99 9.20
CA GLY A 31 -0.89 16.24 7.76
C GLY A 31 0.04 15.21 7.09
N LYS A 32 1.17 14.89 7.73
CA LYS A 32 2.09 13.84 7.25
C LYS A 32 1.44 12.45 7.26
N LYS A 33 0.62 12.13 8.27
CA LYS A 33 -0.11 10.85 8.34
C LYS A 33 -1.08 10.68 7.17
N VAL A 34 -1.82 11.74 6.84
CA VAL A 34 -2.76 11.75 5.72
C VAL A 34 -2.02 11.56 4.40
N VAL A 35 -0.93 12.29 4.17
CA VAL A 35 -0.11 12.15 2.95
C VAL A 35 0.41 10.73 2.80
N TRP A 36 1.00 10.15 3.84
CA TRP A 36 1.49 8.77 3.81
C TRP A 36 0.40 7.74 3.54
N THR A 37 -0.79 7.94 4.11
CA THR A 37 -1.94 7.05 3.88
C THR A 37 -2.42 7.11 2.44
N ILE A 38 -2.50 8.32 1.86
CA ILE A 38 -2.86 8.52 0.45
C ILE A 38 -1.83 7.83 -0.45
N PHE A 39 -0.53 8.01 -0.19
CA PHE A 39 0.52 7.32 -0.94
C PHE A 39 0.45 5.81 -0.82
N ALA A 40 0.22 5.27 0.38
CA ALA A 40 0.09 3.83 0.60
C ALA A 40 -1.08 3.21 -0.20
N LEU A 41 -2.20 3.93 -0.30
CA LEU A 41 -3.35 3.49 -1.09
C LEU A 41 -3.09 3.62 -2.59
N ILE A 42 -2.54 4.75 -3.04
CA ILE A 42 -2.25 4.96 -4.46
C ILE A 42 -1.23 3.95 -4.97
N PHE A 43 -0.12 3.74 -4.26
CA PHE A 43 0.90 2.78 -4.70
C PHE A 43 0.41 1.34 -4.66
N SER A 44 -0.45 0.96 -3.70
CA SER A 44 -1.03 -0.40 -3.69
C SER A 44 -2.02 -0.62 -4.84
N ILE A 45 -2.87 0.36 -5.14
CA ILE A 45 -3.82 0.32 -6.27
C ILE A 45 -3.09 0.38 -7.62
N LEU A 46 -2.10 1.26 -7.78
CA LEU A 46 -1.30 1.36 -9.01
C LEU A 46 -0.54 0.06 -9.28
N THR A 47 0.03 -0.57 -8.24
CA THR A 47 0.70 -1.87 -8.40
C THR A 47 -0.28 -2.93 -8.91
N ALA A 48 -1.50 -2.97 -8.36
CA ALA A 48 -2.54 -3.90 -8.81
C ALA A 48 -3.02 -3.63 -10.25
N ILE A 49 -3.12 -2.35 -10.66
CA ILE A 49 -3.49 -1.96 -12.03
C ILE A 49 -2.39 -2.34 -13.02
N VAL A 50 -1.13 -1.97 -12.74
CA VAL A 50 0.02 -2.32 -13.58
C VAL A 50 0.13 -3.82 -13.73
N TYR A 51 -0.03 -4.54 -12.62
CA TYR A 51 -0.07 -5.99 -12.59
C TYR A 51 -1.16 -6.54 -13.53
N TYR A 52 -2.40 -6.07 -13.39
CA TYR A 52 -3.52 -6.49 -14.23
C TYR A 52 -3.25 -6.22 -15.72
N LEU A 53 -2.71 -5.06 -16.07
CA LEU A 53 -2.44 -4.67 -17.46
C LEU A 53 -1.26 -5.44 -18.09
N LEU A 54 -0.25 -5.80 -17.31
CA LEU A 54 0.92 -6.54 -17.80
C LEU A 54 0.68 -8.04 -17.90
N GLN A 55 -0.05 -8.62 -16.95
CA GLN A 55 -0.33 -10.06 -16.91
C GLN A 55 -1.56 -10.46 -17.72
N LYS A 56 -2.56 -9.57 -17.82
CA LYS A 56 -3.82 -9.86 -18.51
C LYS A 56 -3.80 -9.23 -19.91
N LYS A 57 -2.87 -9.73 -20.73
CA LYS A 57 -3.04 -9.77 -22.18
C LYS A 57 -3.35 -11.21 -22.58
#